data_AF-A0A932X647-F1
#
_entry.id   AF-A0A932X647-F1
#
_cell.length_a   1.000
_cell.length_b   1.000
_cell.length_c   1.000
_cell.angle_alpha   90.00
_cell.angle_beta   90.00
_cell.angle_gamma   90.00
#
_symmetry.space_group_name_H-M   'P 1'
#
loop_
_entity.id
_entity.type
_entity.pdbx_description
1 polymer ?
#
loop_
_entity_poly.entity_id
_entity_poly.type
_entity_poly.pdbx_seq_one_letter_code
_entity_poly.pdbx_strand_id
1 'polypeptide(L)'
;MSRRRMPLLAPGAVALALLVACGGAAAPTATPTRPAAAPTTAPAAPTAAAQPSPTPLPGAGAVPTPAPTPTKAVAKTRGRVVIASSTYADFEPDITKFRSGNTRPLVLNINDTLVGRNEEGKWYGLLSESWTAAPDKWTFKIKKGVKFHDGT
;
A
#
# COMPACT_ATOMS: atom_id res chain seq x y z
N MET A 1 47.00 13.08 37.70
CA MET A 1 45.94 13.97 38.20
C MET A 1 46.28 15.41 37.82
N SER A 2 45.56 16.02 36.88
CA SER A 2 45.63 17.45 36.59
C SER A 2 44.22 17.94 36.25
N ARG A 3 43.65 18.72 37.17
CA ARG A 3 42.27 19.21 37.12
C ARG A 3 42.22 20.41 36.17
N ARG A 4 41.74 20.21 34.95
CA ARG A 4 41.43 21.33 34.05
C ARG A 4 40.16 22.03 34.53
N ARG A 5 40.33 23.28 34.96
CA ARG A 5 39.28 24.18 35.44
C ARG A 5 38.47 24.67 34.24
N MET A 6 37.16 24.46 34.28
CA MET A 6 36.20 24.90 33.27
C MET A 6 35.57 26.21 33.75
N PRO A 7 35.70 27.34 33.04
CA PRO A 7 35.05 28.57 33.45
C PRO A 7 33.57 28.53 33.07
N LEU A 8 32.73 28.62 34.11
CA LEU A 8 31.30 28.86 34.06
C LEU A 8 31.06 30.29 33.57
N LEU A 9 30.45 30.46 32.39
CA LEU A 9 29.89 31.75 31.96
C LEU A 9 28.36 31.64 31.90
N ALA A 10 27.72 32.55 32.61
CA ALA A 10 26.30 32.59 32.94
C ALA A 10 25.37 32.88 31.74
N PRO A 11 24.07 32.50 31.83
CA PRO A 11 23.10 32.61 30.75
C PRO A 11 22.48 34.01 30.70
N GLY A 12 22.75 34.75 29.62
CA GLY A 12 22.19 36.09 29.38
C GLY A 12 21.08 36.05 28.34
N ALA A 13 19.84 36.16 28.83
CA ALA A 13 18.71 36.88 28.23
C ALA A 13 18.64 37.01 26.69
N VAL A 14 18.04 36.02 26.02
CA VAL A 14 17.25 36.23 24.78
C VAL A 14 16.03 35.31 24.84
N ALA A 15 15.08 35.68 25.70
CA ALA A 15 13.80 34.98 25.84
C ALA A 15 12.66 36.00 25.76
N LEU A 16 12.46 36.61 24.59
CA LEU A 16 11.25 37.39 24.28
C LEU A 16 11.19 37.71 22.77
N ALA A 17 10.54 36.86 21.95
CA ALA A 17 9.93 37.26 20.65
C ALA A 17 9.37 36.09 19.78
N LEU A 18 8.68 35.07 20.34
CA LEU A 18 7.99 34.07 19.50
C LEU A 18 6.57 33.77 19.98
N LEU A 19 5.76 34.81 20.12
CA LEU A 19 4.33 34.74 20.47
C LEU A 19 3.47 35.48 19.42
N VAL A 20 3.60 35.11 18.13
CA VAL A 20 2.62 35.46 17.09
C VAL A 20 2.56 34.34 16.04
N ALA A 21 1.86 33.25 16.34
CA ALA A 21 1.42 32.28 15.32
C ALA A 21 0.31 31.35 15.85
N CYS A 22 -0.71 31.91 16.49
CA CYS A 22 -1.99 31.22 16.68
C CYS A 22 -3.11 32.24 16.47
N GLY A 23 -3.77 32.19 15.31
CA GLY A 23 -4.84 33.12 15.00
C GLY A 23 -5.16 33.18 13.52
N GLY A 24 -5.35 32.02 12.87
CA GLY A 24 -5.71 31.90 11.47
C GLY A 24 -6.73 30.77 11.25
N ALA A 25 -7.75 30.69 12.11
CA ALA A 25 -8.91 29.84 11.87
C ALA A 25 -9.90 30.64 11.02
N ALA A 26 -9.77 30.53 9.69
CA ALA A 26 -10.81 30.98 8.78
C ALA A 26 -12.06 30.13 9.03
N ALA A 27 -13.08 30.74 9.60
CA ALA A 27 -14.41 30.14 9.75
C ALA A 27 -14.99 29.88 8.35
N PRO A 28 -15.52 28.68 8.06
CA PRO A 28 -16.38 28.51 6.90
C PRO A 28 -17.70 29.22 7.18
N THR A 29 -17.92 30.32 6.47
CA THR A 29 -19.22 31.00 6.39
C THR A 29 -20.26 29.99 5.90
N ALA A 30 -21.22 29.69 6.79
CA ALA A 30 -22.40 28.90 6.47
C ALA A 30 -23.15 29.56 5.30
N THR A 31 -23.26 28.83 4.20
CA THR A 31 -24.10 29.24 3.06
C THR A 31 -25.56 29.01 3.45
N PRO A 32 -26.46 30.00 3.29
CA PRO A 32 -27.85 29.85 3.67
C PRO A 32 -28.57 28.82 2.79
N THR A 33 -29.18 27.84 3.46
CA THR A 33 -30.04 26.80 2.91
C THR A 33 -31.23 27.42 2.19
N ARG A 34 -31.27 27.30 0.86
CA ARG A 34 -32.45 27.63 0.04
C ARG A 34 -33.56 26.61 0.31
N PRO A 35 -34.80 27.03 0.63
CA PRO A 35 -35.92 26.12 0.81
C PRO A 35 -36.18 25.26 -0.42
N ALA A 36 -36.41 23.96 -0.17
CA ALA A 36 -36.76 22.96 -1.15
C ALA A 36 -38.04 23.35 -1.90
N ALA A 37 -37.96 23.41 -3.23
CA ALA A 37 -39.14 23.50 -4.08
C ALA A 37 -39.94 22.19 -3.97
N ALA A 38 -41.23 22.31 -3.70
CA ALA A 38 -42.18 21.20 -3.69
C ALA A 38 -42.26 20.51 -5.07
N PRO A 39 -42.54 19.20 -5.11
CA PRO A 39 -42.59 18.45 -6.36
C PRO A 39 -43.76 18.93 -7.22
N THR A 40 -43.44 19.47 -8.39
CA THR A 40 -44.41 19.72 -9.45
C THR A 40 -44.66 18.39 -10.16
N THR A 41 -45.91 17.93 -10.18
CA THR A 41 -46.34 16.76 -10.95
C THR A 41 -46.12 17.01 -12.44
N ALA A 42 -45.21 16.25 -13.04
CA ALA A 42 -44.98 16.23 -14.49
C ALA A 42 -46.20 15.61 -15.21
N PRO A 43 -46.61 16.13 -16.37
CA PRO A 43 -47.62 15.49 -17.22
C PRO A 43 -47.18 14.09 -17.67
N ALA A 44 -48.15 13.18 -17.78
CA ALA A 44 -47.94 11.82 -18.26
C ALA A 44 -47.24 11.80 -19.63
N ALA A 45 -46.16 11.04 -19.74
CA ALA A 45 -45.45 10.79 -20.99
C ALA A 45 -46.35 9.98 -21.95
N PRO A 46 -46.30 10.26 -23.27
CA PRO A 46 -47.00 9.46 -24.26
C PRO A 46 -46.41 8.05 -24.33
N THR A 47 -47.29 7.07 -24.46
CA THR A 47 -47.00 5.64 -24.66
C THR A 47 -45.94 5.45 -25.75
N ALA A 48 -44.78 4.91 -25.37
CA ALA A 48 -43.74 4.51 -26.31
C ALA A 48 -44.24 3.36 -27.18
N ALA A 49 -44.20 3.54 -28.49
CA ALA A 49 -44.37 2.45 -29.46
C ALA A 49 -43.25 1.41 -29.29
N ALA A 50 -43.58 0.13 -29.49
CA ALA A 50 -42.67 -0.99 -29.33
C ALA A 50 -41.39 -0.82 -30.18
N GLN A 51 -40.23 -0.86 -29.53
CA GLN A 51 -38.93 -0.97 -30.22
C GLN A 51 -38.79 -2.37 -30.86
N PRO A 52 -38.26 -2.47 -32.08
CA PRO A 52 -37.92 -3.75 -32.67
C PRO A 52 -36.79 -4.45 -31.89
N SER A 53 -36.89 -5.77 -31.82
CA SER A 53 -35.96 -6.68 -31.15
C SER A 53 -34.52 -6.52 -31.68
N PRO A 54 -33.47 -6.57 -30.83
CA PRO A 54 -32.10 -6.42 -31.27
C PRO A 54 -31.63 -7.63 -32.10
N THR A 55 -31.06 -7.34 -33.27
CA THR A 55 -30.32 -8.29 -34.10
C THR A 55 -29.13 -8.87 -33.31
N PRO A 56 -28.85 -10.19 -33.37
CA PRO A 56 -27.72 -10.79 -32.67
C PRO A 56 -26.39 -10.20 -33.17
N LEU A 57 -25.54 -9.75 -32.24
CA LEU A 57 -24.17 -9.33 -32.53
C LEU A 57 -23.32 -10.58 -32.88
N PRO A 58 -22.49 -10.55 -33.94
CA PRO A 58 -21.58 -11.65 -34.26
C PRO A 58 -20.68 -11.99 -33.07
N GLY A 59 -20.50 -13.29 -32.81
CA GLY A 59 -19.83 -13.83 -31.63
C GLY A 59 -18.45 -13.23 -31.39
N ALA A 60 -18.19 -12.89 -30.13
CA ALA A 60 -16.87 -12.50 -29.66
C ALA A 60 -15.88 -13.65 -29.98
N GLY A 61 -14.95 -13.37 -30.89
CA GLY A 61 -13.84 -14.27 -31.20
C GLY A 61 -13.07 -14.63 -29.93
N ALA A 62 -12.64 -15.88 -29.84
CA ALA A 62 -11.87 -16.39 -28.71
C ALA A 62 -10.63 -15.52 -28.47
N VAL A 63 -10.50 -14.99 -27.25
CA VAL A 63 -9.28 -14.32 -26.79
C VAL A 63 -8.17 -15.37 -26.73
N PRO A 64 -7.02 -15.16 -27.41
CA PRO A 64 -5.92 -16.12 -27.38
C PRO A 64 -5.40 -16.27 -25.95
N THR A 65 -5.31 -17.52 -25.50
CA THR A 65 -4.68 -17.86 -24.21
C THR A 65 -3.18 -17.55 -24.30
N PRO A 66 -2.60 -16.75 -23.40
CA PRO A 66 -1.17 -16.47 -23.43
C PRO A 66 -0.38 -17.77 -23.26
N ALA A 67 0.61 -17.98 -24.13
CA ALA A 67 1.53 -19.10 -24.03
C ALA A 67 2.30 -19.04 -22.69
N PRO A 68 2.58 -20.19 -22.07
CA PRO A 68 3.33 -20.23 -20.82
C PRO A 68 4.73 -19.62 -21.03
N THR A 69 5.06 -18.62 -20.21
CA THR A 69 6.39 -18.02 -20.20
C THR A 69 7.43 -19.08 -19.80
N PRO A 70 8.51 -19.28 -20.57
CA PRO A 70 9.53 -20.27 -20.25
C PRO A 70 10.14 -19.96 -18.88
N THR A 71 10.04 -20.92 -17.96
CA THR A 71 10.73 -20.84 -16.67
C THR A 71 12.22 -21.00 -16.91
N LYS A 72 12.97 -19.90 -16.77
CA LYS A 72 14.43 -19.90 -16.91
C LYS A 72 15.02 -20.81 -15.82
N ALA A 73 15.80 -21.80 -16.22
CA ALA A 73 16.47 -22.71 -15.29
C ALA A 73 17.38 -21.91 -14.34
N VAL A 74 17.15 -22.03 -13.04
CA VAL A 74 17.96 -21.37 -12.01
C VAL A 74 19.24 -22.19 -11.85
N ALA A 75 20.39 -21.61 -12.19
CA ALA A 75 21.69 -22.20 -11.90
C ALA A 75 21.86 -22.36 -10.38
N LYS A 76 22.20 -23.57 -9.92
CA LYS A 76 22.46 -23.84 -8.50
C LYS A 76 23.81 -23.27 -8.10
N THR A 77 23.83 -22.00 -7.70
CA THR A 77 24.97 -21.42 -6.99
C THR A 77 24.91 -21.87 -5.54
N ARG A 78 25.90 -22.65 -5.06
CA ARG A 78 26.09 -22.83 -3.61
C ARG A 78 26.83 -21.61 -3.06
N GLY A 79 26.11 -20.52 -2.87
CA GLY A 79 26.64 -19.28 -2.29
C GLY A 79 26.34 -19.21 -0.79
N ARG A 80 27.35 -18.95 0.03
CA ARG A 80 27.18 -18.46 1.40
C ARG A 80 27.42 -16.96 1.39
N VAL A 81 26.48 -16.19 1.94
CA VAL A 81 26.64 -14.75 2.18
C VAL A 81 26.63 -14.52 3.68
N VAL A 82 27.56 -13.69 4.18
CA VAL A 82 27.62 -13.27 5.58
C VAL A 82 27.27 -11.79 5.63
N ILE A 83 26.21 -11.45 6.38
CA ILE A 83 25.75 -10.08 6.57
C ILE A 83 25.94 -9.73 8.05
N ALA A 84 26.72 -8.69 8.33
CA ALA A 84 26.85 -8.16 9.68
C ALA A 84 25.68 -7.23 9.99
N SER A 85 25.15 -7.31 11.21
CA SER A 85 24.15 -6.38 11.74
C SER A 85 24.55 -5.96 13.13
N SER A 86 24.21 -4.72 13.49
CA SER A 86 24.59 -4.09 14.75
C SER A 86 23.78 -4.60 15.95
N THR A 87 22.55 -5.09 15.74
CA THR A 87 21.70 -5.65 16.81
C THR A 87 20.55 -6.48 16.25
N TYR A 88 20.15 -7.50 17.01
CA TYR A 88 18.96 -8.33 16.78
C TYR A 88 18.15 -8.56 18.06
N ALA A 89 18.36 -7.74 19.09
CA ALA A 89 17.70 -7.92 20.39
C ALA A 89 16.16 -7.95 20.28
N ASP A 90 15.63 -7.26 19.27
CA ASP A 90 14.19 -7.15 19.01
C ASP A 90 13.74 -7.99 17.80
N PHE A 91 14.44 -9.08 17.47
CA PHE A 91 13.98 -9.96 16.40
C PHE A 91 12.64 -10.61 16.77
N GLU A 92 11.67 -10.43 15.89
CA GLU A 92 10.32 -11.00 15.98
C GLU A 92 10.02 -11.68 14.64
N PRO A 93 9.84 -13.01 14.60
CA PRO A 93 9.57 -13.75 13.36
C PRO A 93 8.17 -13.47 12.79
N ASP A 94 7.24 -12.96 13.59
CA ASP A 94 5.93 -12.54 13.10
C ASP A 94 6.06 -11.30 12.19
N ILE A 95 5.83 -11.49 10.89
CA ILE A 95 5.89 -10.43 9.87
C ILE A 95 4.89 -9.29 10.12
N THR A 96 3.88 -9.49 10.96
CA THR A 96 2.95 -8.41 11.33
C THR A 96 3.45 -7.55 12.48
N LYS A 97 4.52 -7.99 13.17
CA LYS A 97 5.03 -7.37 14.39
C LYS A 97 6.46 -6.84 14.27
N PHE A 98 7.14 -6.98 13.13
CA PHE A 98 8.49 -6.41 12.97
C PHE A 98 8.45 -4.87 13.10
N ARG A 99 9.29 -4.32 13.98
CA ARG A 99 9.31 -2.87 14.29
C ARG A 99 10.52 -2.13 13.74
N SER A 100 11.51 -2.86 13.21
CA SER A 100 12.85 -2.36 12.93
C SER A 100 13.29 -2.65 11.49
N GLY A 101 13.94 -1.67 10.87
CA GLY A 101 14.58 -1.85 9.56
C GLY A 101 15.73 -2.86 9.60
N ASN A 102 16.39 -3.04 10.74
CA ASN A 102 17.51 -3.97 10.90
C ASN A 102 17.06 -5.43 10.92
N THR A 103 15.84 -5.72 11.38
CA THR A 103 15.28 -7.08 11.42
C THR A 103 14.48 -7.43 10.17
N ARG A 104 14.06 -6.43 9.38
CA ARG A 104 13.31 -6.65 8.13
C ARG A 104 14.00 -7.61 7.15
N PRO A 105 15.32 -7.55 6.89
CA PRO A 105 15.98 -8.53 6.03
C PRO A 105 15.83 -9.96 6.56
N LEU A 106 15.92 -10.18 7.87
CA LEU A 106 15.75 -11.53 8.44
C LEU A 106 14.33 -12.05 8.25
N VAL A 107 13.34 -11.23 8.61
CA VAL A 107 11.92 -11.61 8.50
C VAL A 107 11.54 -11.92 7.06
N LEU A 108 11.96 -11.09 6.10
CA LEU A 108 11.67 -11.32 4.67
C LEU A 108 12.47 -12.48 4.04
N ASN A 109 13.47 -13.04 4.72
CA ASN A 109 14.15 -14.26 4.29
C ASN A 109 13.53 -15.53 4.90
N ILE A 110 12.63 -15.40 5.88
CA ILE A 110 11.94 -16.51 6.55
C ILE A 110 10.45 -16.54 6.18
N ASN A 111 9.89 -15.39 5.82
CA ASN A 111 8.48 -15.20 5.50
C ASN A 111 8.33 -14.52 4.14
N ASP A 112 7.35 -14.96 3.37
CA ASP A 112 6.94 -14.30 2.12
C ASP A 112 5.66 -13.48 2.30
N THR A 113 5.59 -12.33 1.61
CA THR A 113 4.40 -11.47 1.55
C THR A 113 3.55 -11.76 0.29
N LEU A 114 2.35 -11.20 0.21
CA LEU A 114 1.51 -11.30 -1.00
C LEU A 114 2.18 -10.68 -2.22
N VAL A 115 2.84 -9.53 -2.03
CA VAL A 115 3.55 -8.76 -3.05
C VAL A 115 4.91 -8.29 -2.52
N GLY A 116 5.89 -8.16 -3.41
CA GLY A 116 7.23 -7.67 -3.12
C GLY A 116 7.63 -6.51 -4.03
N ARG A 117 8.80 -5.91 -3.78
CA ARG A 117 9.41 -4.91 -4.67
C ARG A 117 10.69 -5.46 -5.25
N ASN A 118 10.89 -5.28 -6.55
CA ASN A 118 12.12 -5.67 -7.23
C ASN A 118 13.22 -4.61 -7.01
N GLU A 119 14.39 -4.80 -7.64
CA GLU A 119 15.53 -3.89 -7.52
C GLU A 119 15.21 -2.47 -8.03
N GLU A 120 14.31 -2.35 -9.03
CA GLU A 120 13.81 -1.07 -9.52
C GLU A 120 12.67 -0.50 -8.67
N GLY A 121 12.31 -1.14 -7.55
CA GLY A 121 11.25 -0.71 -6.65
C GLY A 121 9.83 -0.89 -7.20
N LYS A 122 9.64 -1.62 -8.30
CA LYS A 122 8.34 -1.99 -8.86
C LYS A 122 7.72 -3.14 -8.07
N TRP A 123 6.41 -3.06 -7.87
CA TRP A 123 5.64 -4.11 -7.20
C TRP A 123 5.46 -5.33 -8.11
N TYR A 124 5.64 -6.52 -7.55
CA TYR A 124 5.40 -7.80 -8.21
C TYR A 124 4.82 -8.83 -7.24
N GLY A 125 4.23 -9.91 -7.77
CA GLY A 125 3.60 -10.96 -6.96
C GLY A 125 4.63 -11.95 -6.37
N LEU A 126 4.69 -12.00 -5.03
CA LEU A 126 5.48 -12.99 -4.29
C LEU A 126 4.66 -14.25 -4.06
N LEU A 127 3.70 -14.23 -3.13
CA LEU A 127 2.74 -15.33 -2.97
C LEU A 127 1.53 -15.21 -3.91
N SER A 128 1.27 -14.02 -4.47
CA SER A 128 0.18 -13.81 -5.42
C SER A 128 0.59 -14.02 -6.88
N GLU A 129 -0.28 -14.62 -7.67
CA GLU A 129 -0.22 -14.65 -9.14
C GLU A 129 -0.67 -13.30 -9.72
N SER A 130 -1.73 -12.73 -9.16
CA SER A 130 -2.32 -11.47 -9.58
C SER A 130 -3.12 -10.86 -8.43
N TRP A 131 -3.43 -9.58 -8.54
CA TRP A 131 -4.34 -8.90 -7.62
C TRP A 131 -5.17 -7.84 -8.34
N THR A 132 -6.37 -7.59 -7.82
CA THR A 132 -7.27 -6.56 -8.32
C THR A 132 -7.66 -5.66 -7.18
N ALA A 133 -7.51 -4.35 -7.40
CA ALA A 133 -7.98 -3.32 -6.48
C ALA A 133 -9.42 -2.90 -6.86
N ALA A 134 -10.26 -2.71 -5.86
CA ALA A 134 -11.55 -2.05 -5.95
C ALA A 134 -11.61 -0.93 -4.88
N PRO A 135 -12.63 -0.06 -4.90
CA PRO A 135 -12.66 1.12 -4.02
C PRO A 135 -12.49 0.82 -2.52
N ASP A 136 -13.01 -0.32 -2.07
CA ASP A 136 -13.09 -0.75 -0.68
C ASP A 136 -12.38 -2.09 -0.39
N LYS A 137 -11.85 -2.76 -1.42
CA LYS A 137 -11.34 -4.13 -1.28
C LYS A 137 -10.18 -4.44 -2.22
N TRP A 138 -9.37 -5.41 -1.81
CA TRP A 138 -8.34 -6.02 -2.63
C TRP A 138 -8.58 -7.51 -2.72
N THR A 139 -8.52 -8.04 -3.94
CA THR A 139 -8.63 -9.48 -4.18
C THR A 139 -7.29 -9.99 -4.71
N PHE A 140 -6.70 -10.96 -4.02
CA PHE A 140 -5.45 -11.60 -4.43
C PHE A 140 -5.73 -13.03 -4.90
N LYS A 141 -5.13 -13.41 -6.03
CA LYS A 141 -5.08 -14.80 -6.47
C LYS A 141 -3.75 -15.40 -6.02
N ILE A 142 -3.79 -16.40 -5.15
CA ILE A 142 -2.58 -17.00 -4.57
C ILE A 142 -2.02 -18.07 -5.51
N LYS A 143 -0.69 -18.16 -5.59
CA LYS A 143 0.02 -19.20 -6.34
C LYS A 143 -0.36 -20.58 -5.81
N LYS A 144 -0.59 -21.53 -6.73
CA LYS A 144 -0.87 -22.92 -6.34
C LYS A 144 0.38 -23.62 -5.83
N GLY A 145 0.21 -24.50 -4.84
CA GLY A 145 1.29 -25.33 -4.32
C GLY A 145 2.32 -24.61 -3.46
N VAL A 146 2.02 -23.39 -3.00
CA VAL A 146 2.78 -22.74 -1.92
C VAL A 146 2.66 -23.61 -0.68
N LYS A 147 3.79 -23.80 0.01
CA LYS A 147 3.87 -24.59 1.24
C LYS A 147 4.55 -23.79 2.33
N PHE A 148 4.20 -24.09 3.57
CA PHE A 148 4.96 -23.67 4.74
C PHE A 148 6.23 -24.52 4.89
N HIS A 149 7.10 -24.09 5.80
CA HIS A 149 8.40 -24.71 6.04
C HIS A 149 8.29 -26.15 6.60
N ASP A 150 7.15 -26.52 7.18
CA ASP A 150 6.85 -27.86 7.67
C ASP A 150 6.29 -28.79 6.56
N GLY A 151 6.09 -28.26 5.35
CA GLY A 151 5.60 -29.01 4.19
C GLY A 151 4.09 -28.99 4.01
N THR A 152 3.34 -28.31 4.89
CA THR A 152 1.89 -28.07 4.73
C THR A 152 1.58 -27.05 3.65
#